data_AF-A0A1A8P0T1-F1
#
_entry.id   AF-A0A1A8P0T1-F1
#
_cell.length_a   1.000
_cell.length_b   1.000
_cell.length_c   1.000
_cell.angle_alpha   90.00
_cell.angle_beta   90.00
_cell.angle_gamma   90.00
#
_symmetry.space_group_name_H-M   'P 1'
#
loop_
_entity.id
_entity.type
_entity.pdbx_description
1 polymer ?
#
loop_
_entity_poly.entity_id
_entity_poly.type
_entity_poly.pdbx_seq_one_letter_code
_entity_poly.pdbx_strand_id
1 'polypeptide(L)'
;AIRFLNGFRSALSVSVGTESIGNINTNDMSPYAIVSHGTISFTIKNAGNQCSFSRKLGFGSSFTYFIPSTFAMGENCDQHIREVEDIKPNSIHMAWQIPQYFLMTTGEVVFSVTGLEFSYSQAPSNMKSVLQAGWLLTVAVGNIIVLIVAEAAQLPDKWAEYILFASLLVLVCIIFAVMAMFYTYTDPAKIEAQFIYMEPEDKEKKNMEKDKKGMANESGRSSDSSSDEEKTKQSKF
;
A
#
# COMPACT_ATOMS: atom_id res chain seq x y z
N ALA A 1 20.01 -14.91 -13.78
CA ALA A 1 19.38 -15.46 -15.00
C ALA A 1 20.05 -14.82 -16.20
N ILE A 2 20.11 -15.50 -17.34
CA ILE A 2 20.68 -14.90 -18.56
C ILE A 2 19.82 -15.26 -19.77
N ARG A 3 19.78 -14.37 -20.75
CA ARG A 3 19.20 -14.63 -22.06
C ARG A 3 20.07 -14.06 -23.17
N PHE A 4 19.93 -14.59 -24.37
CA PHE A 4 20.67 -14.16 -25.55
C PHE A 4 19.68 -13.68 -26.60
N LEU A 5 19.96 -12.54 -27.22
CA LEU A 5 19.25 -12.03 -28.40
C LEU A 5 20.17 -12.20 -29.61
N ASN A 6 19.74 -13.03 -30.57
CA ASN A 6 20.52 -13.29 -31.77
C ASN A 6 20.16 -12.30 -32.88
N GLY A 7 20.97 -11.25 -33.06
CA GLY A 7 20.89 -10.36 -34.24
C GLY A 7 21.80 -10.78 -35.40
N PHE A 8 22.43 -11.96 -35.33
CA PHE A 8 23.28 -12.49 -36.38
C PHE A 8 22.46 -13.00 -37.58
N ARG A 9 23.10 -13.15 -38.74
CA ARG A 9 22.43 -13.53 -39.99
C ARG A 9 22.08 -15.02 -40.10
N SER A 10 22.54 -15.85 -39.17
CA SER A 10 22.24 -17.28 -39.10
C SER A 10 21.86 -17.69 -37.68
N ALA A 11 21.27 -18.88 -37.54
CA ALA A 11 20.97 -19.44 -36.24
C ALA A 11 22.25 -19.72 -35.45
N LEU A 12 22.24 -19.40 -34.15
CA LEU A 12 23.37 -19.57 -33.25
C LEU A 12 23.01 -20.56 -32.15
N SER A 13 23.88 -21.55 -31.94
CA SER A 13 23.76 -22.46 -30.81
C SER A 13 24.58 -21.92 -29.64
N VAL A 14 23.90 -21.59 -28.53
CA VAL A 14 24.55 -21.05 -27.33
C VAL A 14 24.58 -22.11 -26.24
N SER A 15 25.75 -22.28 -25.64
CA SER A 15 25.99 -23.18 -24.51
C SER A 15 26.61 -22.40 -23.35
N VAL A 16 26.18 -22.75 -22.14
CA VAL A 16 26.67 -22.17 -20.89
C VAL A 16 27.36 -23.27 -20.10
N GLY A 17 28.68 -23.18 -19.95
CA GLY A 17 29.45 -24.27 -19.35
C GLY A 17 29.21 -25.59 -20.07
N THR A 18 28.57 -26.54 -19.39
CA THR A 18 28.24 -27.88 -19.91
C THR A 18 26.81 -28.01 -20.46
N GLU A 19 25.94 -27.02 -20.25
CA GLU A 19 24.52 -27.09 -20.62
C GLU A 19 24.24 -26.23 -21.87
N SER A 20 23.57 -26.80 -22.87
CA SER A 20 23.19 -26.08 -24.09
C SER A 20 21.81 -25.44 -23.96
N ILE A 21 21.69 -24.12 -24.16
CA ILE A 21 20.41 -23.40 -24.11
C ILE A 21 19.52 -23.76 -25.31
N GLY A 22 20.14 -24.11 -26.44
CA GLY A 22 19.46 -24.46 -27.68
C GLY A 22 19.94 -23.65 -28.88
N ASN A 23 19.24 -23.77 -30.00
CA ASN A 23 19.51 -23.01 -31.22
C ASN A 23 18.59 -21.79 -31.28
N ILE A 24 19.18 -20.60 -31.40
CA ILE A 24 18.46 -19.33 -31.41
C ILE A 24 18.37 -18.86 -32.87
N ASN A 25 17.15 -18.68 -33.38
CA ASN A 25 16.92 -18.20 -34.74
C ASN A 25 17.37 -16.74 -34.90
N THR A 26 17.41 -16.26 -36.14
CA THR A 26 17.77 -14.87 -36.43
C THR A 26 16.69 -13.91 -35.93
N ASN A 27 17.10 -12.82 -35.30
CA ASN A 27 16.26 -11.83 -34.63
C ASN A 27 15.34 -12.41 -33.53
N ASP A 28 15.71 -13.54 -32.93
CA ASP A 28 14.94 -14.20 -31.88
C ASP A 28 15.71 -14.22 -30.54
N MET A 29 14.96 -14.39 -29.44
CA MET A 29 15.51 -14.47 -28.09
C MET A 29 15.53 -15.91 -27.58
N SER A 30 16.57 -16.24 -26.82
CA SER A 30 16.62 -17.48 -26.05
C SER A 30 15.67 -17.41 -24.84
N PRO A 31 15.20 -18.57 -24.34
CA PRO A 31 14.63 -18.62 -23.00
C PRO A 31 15.67 -18.20 -21.96
N TYR A 32 15.20 -17.78 -20.79
CA TYR A 32 16.08 -17.50 -19.66
C TYR A 32 16.71 -18.79 -19.15
N ALA A 33 18.04 -18.82 -19.14
CA ALA A 33 18.81 -19.86 -18.48
C ALA A 33 19.17 -19.41 -17.06
N ILE A 34 18.95 -20.30 -16.09
CA ILE A 34 19.40 -20.09 -14.71
C ILE A 34 20.80 -20.66 -14.60
N VAL A 35 21.73 -19.82 -14.18
CA VAL A 35 23.16 -20.14 -14.11
C VAL A 35 23.65 -19.83 -12.71
N SER A 36 24.64 -20.60 -12.25
CA SER A 36 25.27 -20.38 -10.96
C SER A 36 25.99 -19.01 -10.90
N HIS A 37 26.26 -18.52 -9.70
CA HIS A 37 27.04 -17.30 -9.53
C HIS A 37 28.53 -17.59 -9.73
N GLY A 38 29.31 -16.59 -10.14
CA GLY A 38 30.75 -16.71 -10.36
C GLY A 38 31.16 -16.50 -11.82
N THR A 39 32.37 -16.94 -12.17
CA THR A 39 32.91 -16.79 -13.53
C THR A 39 32.46 -17.98 -14.37
N ILE A 40 31.64 -17.71 -15.39
CA ILE A 40 31.10 -18.74 -16.27
C ILE A 40 31.59 -18.51 -17.70
N SER A 41 31.95 -19.59 -18.37
CA SER A 41 32.30 -19.61 -19.78
C SER A 41 31.06 -19.86 -20.66
N PHE A 42 30.82 -18.95 -21.58
CA PHE A 42 29.82 -19.05 -22.63
C PHE A 42 30.48 -19.52 -23.92
N THR A 43 29.76 -20.33 -24.68
CA THR A 43 30.21 -20.84 -25.97
C THR A 43 29.11 -20.65 -27.00
N ILE A 44 29.41 -19.90 -28.06
CA ILE A 44 28.53 -19.66 -29.20
C ILE A 44 29.08 -20.45 -30.38
N LYS A 45 28.24 -21.28 -30.99
CA LYS A 45 28.58 -22.11 -32.16
C LYS A 45 27.72 -21.75 -33.35
N ASN A 46 28.33 -21.76 -34.54
CA ASN A 46 27.65 -21.60 -35.82
C ASN A 46 28.33 -22.43 -36.89
N ALA A 47 27.65 -23.49 -37.36
CA ALA A 47 27.98 -24.27 -38.55
C ALA A 47 29.48 -24.57 -38.79
N GLY A 48 30.28 -24.75 -37.72
CA GLY A 48 31.72 -25.04 -37.78
C GLY A 48 32.62 -24.11 -36.95
N ASN A 49 32.21 -22.85 -36.73
CA ASN A 49 32.97 -21.89 -35.94
C ASN A 49 32.46 -21.82 -34.50
N GLN A 50 33.40 -21.66 -33.54
CA GLN A 50 33.12 -21.55 -32.12
C GLN A 50 33.77 -20.30 -31.54
N CYS A 51 33.03 -19.57 -30.73
CA CYS A 51 33.50 -18.46 -29.91
C CYS A 51 33.24 -18.81 -28.44
N SER A 52 34.26 -18.71 -27.60
CA SER A 52 34.14 -18.94 -26.15
C SER A 52 34.63 -17.71 -25.40
N PHE A 53 33.84 -17.23 -24.44
CA PHE A 53 34.17 -16.06 -23.62
C PHE A 53 33.69 -16.28 -22.19
N SER A 54 34.30 -15.60 -21.22
CA SER A 54 33.93 -15.72 -19.81
C SER A 54 33.44 -14.40 -19.23
N ARG A 55 32.35 -14.43 -18.46
CA ARG A 55 31.88 -13.28 -17.68
C ARG A 55 31.66 -13.67 -16.23
N LYS A 56 31.88 -12.71 -15.33
CA LYS A 56 31.62 -12.85 -13.90
C LYS A 56 30.19 -12.40 -13.63
N LEU A 57 29.36 -13.32 -13.15
CA LEU A 57 27.97 -13.09 -12.84
C LEU A 57 27.78 -12.95 -11.33
N GLY A 58 27.07 -11.89 -10.94
CA GLY A 58 26.68 -11.64 -9.55
C GLY A 58 25.52 -12.53 -9.10
N PHE A 59 25.27 -12.56 -7.79
CA PHE A 59 24.12 -13.26 -7.25
C PHE A 59 22.82 -12.52 -7.60
N GLY A 60 21.80 -13.25 -8.05
CA GLY A 60 20.47 -12.69 -8.34
C GLY A 60 20.38 -11.72 -9.52
N SER A 61 21.48 -11.45 -10.23
CA SER A 61 21.48 -10.58 -11.41
C SER A 61 20.85 -11.23 -12.63
N SER A 62 20.27 -10.42 -13.51
CA SER A 62 19.79 -10.84 -14.83
C SER A 62 20.49 -10.06 -15.93
N PHE A 63 20.99 -10.77 -16.94
CA PHE A 63 21.67 -10.17 -18.08
C PHE A 63 21.09 -10.64 -19.40
N THR A 64 21.02 -9.70 -20.35
CA THR A 64 20.71 -9.95 -21.75
C THR A 64 21.94 -9.71 -22.59
N TYR A 65 22.43 -10.75 -23.25
CA TYR A 65 23.52 -10.64 -24.19
C TYR A 65 22.97 -10.39 -25.59
N PHE A 66 23.28 -9.22 -26.14
CA PHE A 66 22.94 -8.86 -27.50
C PHE A 66 24.09 -9.19 -28.46
N ILE A 67 23.79 -10.05 -29.42
CA ILE A 67 24.73 -10.44 -30.49
C ILE A 67 24.36 -9.63 -31.74
N PRO A 68 25.14 -8.59 -32.12
CA PRO A 68 24.82 -7.77 -33.28
C PRO A 68 25.06 -8.51 -34.59
N SER A 69 24.51 -8.00 -35.69
CA SER A 69 24.73 -8.52 -37.05
C SER A 69 26.17 -8.38 -37.55
N THR A 70 26.97 -7.50 -36.92
CA THR A 70 28.40 -7.28 -37.17
C THR A 70 29.31 -8.21 -36.38
N PHE A 71 28.73 -9.13 -35.59
CA PHE A 71 29.47 -10.10 -34.80
C PHE A 71 30.36 -10.98 -35.70
N ALA A 72 31.66 -11.00 -35.43
CA ALA A 72 32.61 -11.88 -36.11
C ALA A 72 33.07 -12.99 -35.14
N MET A 73 33.07 -14.23 -35.62
CA MET A 73 33.56 -15.38 -34.85
C MET A 73 35.07 -15.47 -34.98
N GLY A 74 35.78 -15.31 -33.86
CA GLY A 74 37.24 -15.34 -33.76
C GLY A 74 37.69 -15.23 -32.30
N GLU A 75 38.98 -15.05 -32.06
CA GLU A 75 39.57 -14.99 -30.70
C GLU A 75 39.06 -13.80 -29.86
N ASN A 76 38.65 -12.69 -30.50
CA ASN A 76 38.15 -11.46 -29.84
C ASN A 76 36.64 -11.27 -29.98
N CYS A 77 35.87 -12.36 -29.94
CA CYS A 77 34.42 -12.30 -30.12
C CYS A 77 33.68 -11.60 -28.97
N ASP A 78 34.29 -11.47 -27.80
CA ASP A 78 33.72 -10.84 -26.61
C ASP A 78 33.48 -9.33 -26.77
N GLN A 79 34.29 -8.64 -27.58
CA GLN A 79 34.22 -7.18 -27.78
C GLN A 79 32.96 -6.74 -28.53
N HIS A 80 32.39 -7.62 -29.36
CA HIS A 80 31.20 -7.32 -30.14
C HIS A 80 29.90 -7.65 -29.39
N ILE A 81 29.98 -8.42 -28.31
CA ILE A 81 28.80 -8.82 -27.54
C ILE A 81 28.47 -7.69 -26.56
N ARG A 82 27.29 -7.10 -26.72
CA ARG A 82 26.81 -6.08 -25.78
C ARG A 82 26.06 -6.77 -24.65
N GLU A 83 26.52 -6.58 -23.42
CA GLU A 83 25.80 -6.99 -22.23
C GLU A 83 24.87 -5.87 -21.77
N VAL A 84 23.59 -6.21 -21.63
CA VAL A 84 22.58 -5.34 -21.04
C VAL A 84 22.21 -5.94 -19.70
N GLU A 85 22.44 -5.19 -18.63
CA GLU A 85 22.04 -5.55 -17.28
C GLU A 85 20.54 -5.28 -17.14
N ASP A 86 19.74 -6.35 -17.04
CA ASP A 86 18.29 -6.21 -16.82
C ASP A 86 18.00 -6.02 -15.32
N ILE A 87 18.71 -6.75 -14.46
CA ILE A 87 18.54 -6.71 -13.01
C ILE A 87 19.92 -6.69 -12.35
N LYS A 88 20.13 -5.69 -11.49
CA LYS A 88 21.38 -5.48 -10.78
C LYS A 88 21.70 -6.63 -9.81
N PRO A 89 22.98 -7.02 -9.63
CA PRO A 89 23.37 -8.00 -8.62
C PRO A 89 22.86 -7.62 -7.23
N ASN A 90 22.23 -8.58 -6.57
CA ASN A 90 21.83 -8.43 -5.18
C ASN A 90 23.08 -8.45 -4.31
N SER A 91 23.32 -7.36 -3.58
CA SER A 91 24.42 -7.22 -2.62
C SER A 91 24.02 -7.63 -1.19
N ILE A 92 22.73 -7.67 -0.89
CA ILE A 92 22.20 -7.89 0.46
C ILE A 92 21.19 -9.05 0.43
N HIS A 93 21.24 -9.91 1.45
CA HIS A 93 20.31 -11.02 1.60
C HIS A 93 18.90 -10.50 1.89
N MET A 94 17.87 -11.05 1.23
CA MET A 94 16.46 -10.63 1.43
C MET A 94 15.99 -10.74 2.89
N ALA A 95 16.59 -11.64 3.68
CA ALA A 95 16.30 -11.76 5.11
C ALA A 95 16.51 -10.46 5.91
N TRP A 96 17.29 -9.50 5.42
CA TRP A 96 17.42 -8.18 6.05
C TRP A 96 16.12 -7.37 6.07
N GLN A 97 15.12 -7.75 5.28
CA GLN A 97 13.79 -7.15 5.34
C GLN A 97 12.99 -7.63 6.57
N ILE A 98 13.32 -8.80 7.12
CA ILE A 98 12.57 -9.40 8.24
C ILE A 98 12.58 -8.49 9.48
N PRO A 99 13.74 -7.99 9.96
CA PRO A 99 13.77 -7.09 11.10
C PRO A 99 13.01 -5.77 10.85
N GLN A 100 13.06 -5.26 9.62
CA GLN A 100 12.38 -4.02 9.25
C GLN A 100 10.86 -4.18 9.32
N TYR A 101 10.30 -5.24 8.73
CA TYR A 101 8.87 -5.53 8.80
C TYR A 101 8.42 -5.78 10.24
N PHE A 102 9.21 -6.54 11.01
CA PHE A 102 8.89 -6.81 12.40
C PHE A 102 8.78 -5.53 13.24
N LEU A 103 9.76 -4.62 13.15
CA LEU A 103 9.74 -3.36 13.88
C LEU A 103 8.61 -2.44 13.43
N MET A 104 8.36 -2.36 12.11
CA MET A 104 7.27 -1.55 11.56
C MET A 104 5.90 -2.04 12.06
N THR A 105 5.63 -3.34 11.95
CA THR A 105 4.35 -3.92 12.40
C THR A 105 4.18 -3.81 13.91
N THR A 106 5.25 -3.98 14.69
CA THR A 106 5.19 -3.79 16.14
C THR A 106 4.84 -2.34 16.49
N GLY A 107 5.49 -1.37 15.82
CA GLY A 107 5.19 0.05 16.01
C GLY A 107 3.76 0.40 15.61
N GLU A 108 3.26 -0.16 14.51
CA GLU A 108 1.88 0.04 14.07
C GLU A 108 0.87 -0.48 15.10
N VAL A 109 1.05 -1.70 15.61
CA VAL A 109 0.13 -2.28 16.61
C VAL A 109 0.17 -1.46 17.88
N VAL A 110 1.35 -1.11 18.38
CA VAL A 110 1.51 -0.33 19.61
C VAL A 110 0.94 1.07 19.47
N PHE A 111 1.08 1.74 18.32
CA PHE A 111 0.55 3.10 18.17
C PHE A 111 -0.94 3.11 17.80
N SER A 112 -1.34 2.32 16.81
CA SER A 112 -2.69 2.36 16.23
C SER A 112 -3.74 1.75 17.17
N VAL A 113 -3.46 0.57 17.72
CA VAL A 113 -4.43 -0.13 18.59
C VAL A 113 -4.60 0.60 19.91
N THR A 114 -3.50 0.96 20.59
CA THR A 114 -3.61 1.63 21.90
C THR A 114 -4.11 3.07 21.75
N GLY A 115 -3.76 3.76 20.66
CA GLY A 115 -4.24 5.12 20.38
C GLY A 115 -5.75 5.18 20.18
N LEU A 116 -6.30 4.22 19.44
CA LEU A 116 -7.74 4.05 19.27
C LEU A 116 -8.44 3.65 20.58
N GLU A 117 -7.87 2.70 21.33
CA GLU A 117 -8.43 2.26 22.60
C GLU A 117 -8.47 3.40 23.63
N PHE A 118 -7.40 4.19 23.72
CA PHE A 118 -7.34 5.39 24.55
C PHE A 118 -8.40 6.42 24.10
N SER A 119 -8.51 6.69 22.81
CA SER A 119 -9.48 7.64 22.26
C SER A 119 -10.92 7.22 22.56
N TYR A 120 -11.22 5.92 22.49
CA TYR A 120 -12.54 5.40 22.85
C TYR A 120 -12.81 5.43 24.36
N SER A 121 -11.78 5.29 25.21
CA SER A 121 -11.93 5.40 26.67
C SER A 121 -12.21 6.83 27.16
N GLN A 122 -11.74 7.83 26.41
CA GLN A 122 -11.88 9.25 26.74
C GLN A 122 -13.13 9.89 26.12
N ALA A 123 -13.89 9.15 25.31
CA ALA A 123 -14.99 9.70 24.54
C ALA A 123 -16.37 9.18 24.97
N PRO A 124 -17.42 10.02 24.87
CA PRO A 124 -18.78 9.63 25.21
C PRO A 124 -19.29 8.46 24.35
N SER A 125 -20.17 7.63 24.91
CA SER A 125 -20.73 6.43 24.24
C SER A 125 -21.34 6.70 22.86
N ASN A 126 -21.93 7.88 22.65
CA ASN A 126 -22.56 8.28 21.39
C ASN A 126 -21.58 8.79 20.31
N MET A 127 -20.29 8.98 20.60
CA MET A 127 -19.32 9.59 19.67
C MET A 127 -18.30 8.60 19.07
N LYS A 128 -18.37 7.32 19.43
CA LYS A 128 -17.40 6.29 18.99
C LYS A 128 -17.29 6.21 17.46
N SER A 129 -18.41 6.26 16.73
CA SER A 129 -18.41 6.21 15.26
C SER A 129 -17.76 7.43 14.61
N VAL A 130 -17.93 8.63 15.20
CA VAL A 130 -17.32 9.87 14.69
C VAL A 130 -15.81 9.86 14.93
N LEU A 131 -15.36 9.33 16.07
CA LEU A 131 -13.93 9.15 16.34
C LEU A 131 -13.27 8.17 15.38
N GLN A 132 -13.92 7.04 15.08
CA GLN A 132 -13.41 6.10 14.10
C GLN A 132 -13.30 6.74 12.71
N ALA A 133 -14.30 7.51 12.29
CA ALA A 133 -14.27 8.26 11.05
C ALA A 133 -13.14 9.31 11.05
N GLY A 134 -12.93 10.01 12.17
CA GLY A 134 -11.84 10.97 12.35
C GLY A 134 -10.46 10.30 12.28
N TRP A 135 -10.32 9.12 12.87
CA TRP A 135 -9.09 8.33 12.77
C TRP A 135 -8.79 7.88 11.34
N LEU A 136 -9.80 7.38 10.61
CA LEU A 136 -9.62 7.02 9.20
C LEU A 136 -9.30 8.22 8.32
N LEU A 137 -9.83 9.41 8.66
CA LEU A 137 -9.51 10.65 7.97
C LEU A 137 -8.04 11.03 8.14
N THR A 138 -7.47 10.90 9.35
CA THR A 138 -6.04 11.20 9.56
C THR A 138 -5.14 10.23 8.80
N VAL A 139 -5.52 8.94 8.73
CA VAL A 139 -4.82 7.94 7.89
C VAL A 139 -4.88 8.34 6.41
N ALA A 140 -6.05 8.77 5.92
CA ALA A 140 -6.20 9.20 4.53
C ALA A 140 -5.32 10.43 4.21
N VAL A 141 -5.28 11.42 5.10
CA VAL A 141 -4.41 12.60 4.96
C VAL A 141 -2.93 12.18 4.97
N GLY A 142 -2.54 11.25 5.85
CA GLY A 142 -1.18 10.71 5.88
C GLY A 142 -0.77 10.06 4.55
N ASN A 143 -1.66 9.25 3.97
CA ASN A 143 -1.42 8.62 2.66
C ASN A 143 -1.28 9.65 1.53
N ILE A 144 -2.07 10.73 1.56
CA ILE A 144 -1.95 11.83 0.59
C ILE A 144 -0.58 12.52 0.71
N ILE A 145 -0.11 12.79 1.93
CA ILE A 145 1.21 13.39 2.16
C ILE A 145 2.32 12.51 1.58
N VAL A 146 2.26 11.19 1.81
CA VAL A 146 3.24 10.24 1.27
C VAL A 146 3.26 10.27 -0.26
N LEU A 147 2.08 10.27 -0.90
CA LEU A 147 1.97 10.35 -2.36
C LEU A 147 2.58 11.64 -2.91
N ILE A 148 2.24 12.79 -2.29
CA ILE A 148 2.79 14.09 -2.71
C ILE A 148 4.32 14.08 -2.60
N VAL A 149 4.89 13.57 -1.51
CA VAL A 149 6.35 13.52 -1.36
C VAL A 149 6.98 12.58 -2.41
N ALA A 150 6.39 11.43 -2.67
CA ALA A 150 6.91 10.46 -3.64
C ALA A 150 6.94 11.02 -5.08
N GLU A 151 5.89 11.74 -5.49
CA GLU A 151 5.78 12.32 -6.83
C GLU A 151 6.51 13.67 -6.97
N ALA A 152 6.41 14.53 -5.95
CA ALA A 152 6.90 15.91 -6.03
C ALA A 152 8.39 16.05 -5.70
N ALA A 153 8.95 15.19 -4.82
CA ALA A 153 10.32 15.38 -4.37
C ALA A 153 11.37 14.93 -5.41
N GLN A 154 11.01 14.02 -6.33
CA GLN A 154 11.88 13.39 -7.35
C GLN A 154 13.37 13.37 -6.97
N LEU A 155 13.68 12.95 -5.76
CA LEU A 155 15.05 12.98 -5.27
C LEU A 155 15.84 11.94 -6.07
N PRO A 156 17.00 12.31 -6.63
CA PRO A 156 17.82 11.39 -7.41
C PRO A 156 18.28 10.19 -6.56
N ASP A 157 18.33 10.41 -5.24
CA ASP A 157 18.85 9.49 -4.25
C ASP A 157 17.75 8.99 -3.29
N LYS A 158 17.51 7.67 -3.31
CA LYS A 158 16.48 7.02 -2.47
C LYS A 158 16.76 7.11 -0.97
N TRP A 159 18.02 7.22 -0.57
CA TRP A 159 18.38 7.31 0.85
C TRP A 159 17.96 8.65 1.48
N ALA A 160 17.93 9.73 0.68
CA ALA A 160 17.51 11.05 1.15
C ALA A 160 16.01 11.09 1.46
N GLU A 161 15.20 10.37 0.68
CA GLU A 161 13.76 10.21 0.91
C GLU A 161 13.48 9.53 2.27
N TYR A 162 14.23 8.48 2.61
CA TYR A 162 14.08 7.80 3.90
C TYR A 162 14.46 8.69 5.09
N ILE A 163 15.49 9.52 4.95
CA ILE A 163 15.89 10.47 6.00
C ILE A 163 14.82 11.54 6.20
N LEU A 164 14.23 12.04 5.11
CA LEU A 164 13.11 13.00 5.18
C LEU A 164 11.97 12.41 6.00
N PHE A 165 11.48 11.21 5.66
CA PHE A 165 10.40 10.57 6.41
C PHE A 165 10.78 10.30 7.87
N ALA A 166 12.00 9.85 8.15
CA ALA A 166 12.49 9.64 9.51
C ALA A 166 12.45 10.95 10.33
N SER A 167 12.92 12.07 9.75
CA SER A 167 12.90 13.37 10.42
C SER A 167 11.49 13.88 10.72
N LEU A 168 10.55 13.68 9.77
CA LEU A 168 9.16 14.05 9.95
C LEU A 168 8.52 13.25 11.10
N LEU A 169 8.82 11.96 11.18
CA LEU A 169 8.32 11.07 12.23
C LEU A 169 8.87 11.47 13.60
N VAL A 170 10.17 11.78 13.70
CA VAL A 170 10.78 12.28 14.94
C VAL A 170 10.13 13.59 15.40
N LEU A 171 9.89 14.52 14.48
CA LEU A 171 9.19 15.77 14.79
C LEU A 171 7.79 15.51 15.35
N VAL A 172 7.03 14.61 14.72
CA VAL A 172 5.70 14.21 15.19
C VAL A 172 5.77 13.56 16.58
N CYS A 173 6.75 12.69 16.84
CA CYS A 173 6.97 12.11 18.16
C CYS A 173 7.25 13.17 19.23
N ILE A 174 8.03 14.21 18.92
CA ILE A 174 8.30 15.32 19.86
C ILE A 174 7.01 16.08 20.17
N ILE A 175 6.21 16.40 19.16
CA ILE A 175 4.92 17.08 19.35
C ILE A 175 4.00 16.24 20.25
N PHE A 176 3.88 14.93 19.96
CA PHE A 176 3.07 14.03 20.78
C PHE A 176 3.59 13.92 22.22
N ALA A 177 4.91 13.85 22.42
CA ALA A 177 5.51 13.80 23.75
C ALA A 177 5.20 15.06 24.56
N VAL A 178 5.28 16.25 23.93
CA VAL A 178 4.91 17.51 24.58
C VAL A 178 3.42 17.53 24.91
N MET A 179 2.54 17.15 23.96
CA MET A 179 1.10 17.07 24.23
C MET A 179 0.77 16.11 25.37
N ALA A 180 1.44 14.96 25.43
CA ALA A 180 1.24 13.97 26.49
C ALA A 180 1.68 14.51 27.87
N MET A 181 2.77 15.27 27.95
CA MET A 181 3.22 15.89 29.22
C MET A 181 2.22 16.90 29.77
N PHE A 182 1.46 17.58 28.90
CA PHE A 182 0.43 18.54 29.30
C PHE A 182 -0.98 17.95 29.33
N TYR A 183 -1.12 16.63 29.14
CA TYR A 183 -2.43 16.00 29.07
C TYR A 183 -3.02 15.77 30.47
N THR A 184 -4.20 16.34 30.73
CA THR A 184 -4.98 16.10 31.95
C THR A 184 -6.03 15.03 31.67
N TYR A 185 -6.04 13.96 32.46
CA TYR A 185 -7.00 12.85 32.33
C TYR A 185 -8.42 13.32 32.62
N THR A 186 -9.36 13.00 31.73
CA THR A 186 -10.78 13.31 31.97
C THR A 186 -11.46 12.06 32.55
N ASP A 187 -12.06 12.17 33.73
CA ASP A 187 -12.75 11.05 34.38
C ASP A 187 -13.98 10.62 33.55
N PRO A 188 -14.05 9.37 33.07
CA PRO A 188 -15.16 8.90 32.24
C PRO A 188 -16.51 8.93 32.99
N ALA A 189 -16.48 8.77 34.31
CA ALA A 189 -17.67 8.82 35.16
C ALA A 189 -18.36 10.20 35.20
N LYS A 190 -17.61 11.30 35.03
CA LYS A 190 -18.19 12.66 34.97
C LYS A 190 -18.83 12.94 33.62
N ILE A 191 -18.23 12.41 32.55
CA ILE A 191 -18.75 12.49 31.18
C ILE A 191 -20.09 11.75 31.12
N GLU A 192 -20.13 10.49 31.53
CA GLU A 192 -21.36 9.69 31.52
C GLU A 192 -22.46 10.28 32.41
N ALA A 193 -22.11 10.79 33.59
CA ALA A 193 -23.06 11.48 34.45
C ALA A 193 -23.66 12.71 33.76
N GLN A 194 -22.83 13.58 33.15
CA GLN A 194 -23.32 14.74 32.41
C GLN A 194 -24.27 14.37 31.26
N PHE A 195 -24.00 13.29 30.52
CA PHE A 195 -24.89 12.84 29.45
C PHE A 195 -26.20 12.23 29.98
N ILE A 196 -26.14 11.46 31.07
CA ILE A 196 -27.34 10.90 31.72
C ILE A 196 -28.25 12.01 32.25
N TYR A 197 -27.71 13.14 32.72
CA TYR A 197 -28.53 14.28 33.15
C TYR A 197 -29.12 15.09 31.99
N MET A 198 -28.48 15.12 30.81
CA MET A 198 -29.01 15.82 29.61
C MET A 198 -30.09 15.00 28.88
N GLU A 199 -30.01 13.66 28.88
CA GLU A 199 -31.00 12.78 28.22
C GLU A 199 -32.47 12.92 28.71
N PRO A 200 -32.78 13.08 30.01
CA PRO A 200 -34.16 13.28 30.48
C PRO A 200 -34.70 14.67 30.10
N GLU A 201 -33.88 15.73 30.15
CA GLU A 201 -34.31 17.07 29.72
C GLU A 201 -34.65 17.12 28.23
N ASP A 202 -33.89 16.43 27.38
CA ASP A 202 -34.15 16.38 25.94
C ASP A 202 -35.39 15.56 25.59
N LYS A 203 -35.70 14.52 26.39
CA LYS A 203 -36.96 13.77 26.28
C LYS A 203 -38.15 14.64 26.73
N GLU A 204 -38.04 15.39 27.82
CA GLU A 204 -39.09 16.33 28.25
C GLU A 204 -39.29 17.46 27.25
N LYS A 205 -38.22 18.08 26.73
CA LYS A 205 -38.30 19.12 25.70
C LYS A 205 -38.94 18.58 24.42
N LYS A 206 -38.59 17.36 23.97
CA LYS A 206 -39.23 16.71 22.82
C LYS A 206 -40.70 16.36 23.05
N ASN A 207 -41.07 15.95 24.26
CA ASN A 207 -42.45 15.65 24.63
C ASN A 207 -43.28 16.95 24.66
N MET A 208 -42.78 18.02 25.29
CA MET A 208 -43.43 19.34 25.29
C MET A 208 -43.56 19.94 23.88
N GLU A 209 -42.59 19.72 23.00
CA GLU A 209 -42.65 20.19 21.61
C GLU A 209 -43.64 19.37 20.76
N LYS A 210 -43.76 18.05 21.01
CA LYS A 210 -44.80 17.19 20.41
C LYS A 210 -46.19 17.57 20.88
N ASP A 211 -46.38 17.85 22.16
CA ASP A 211 -47.68 18.28 22.71
C ASP A 211 -48.09 19.64 22.14
N LYS A 212 -47.16 20.60 22.04
CA LYS A 212 -47.42 21.90 21.38
C LYS A 212 -47.78 21.76 19.90
N LYS A 213 -47.13 20.85 19.17
CA LYS A 213 -47.46 20.57 17.75
C LYS A 213 -48.78 19.81 17.59
N GLY A 214 -49.14 18.93 18.52
CA GLY A 214 -50.44 18.26 18.55
C GLY A 214 -51.60 19.23 18.77
N MET A 215 -51.46 20.12 19.74
CA MET A 215 -52.48 21.13 20.08
C MET A 215 -52.70 22.15 18.94
N ALA A 216 -51.64 22.54 18.21
CA ALA A 216 -51.74 23.42 17.05
C ALA A 216 -52.43 22.74 15.84
N ASN A 217 -52.35 21.41 15.73
CA ASN A 217 -52.96 20.63 14.65
C ASN A 217 -54.46 20.37 14.89
N GLU A 218 -54.90 20.30 16.15
CA GLU A 218 -56.32 20.18 16.52
C GLU A 218 -57.09 21.49 16.35
N SER A 219 -56.46 22.64 16.61
CA SER A 219 -57.08 23.95 16.38
C SER A 219 -57.27 24.32 14.91
N GLY A 220 -56.59 23.63 13.98
CA GLY A 220 -56.71 23.85 12.53
C GLY A 220 -57.73 22.95 11.83
N ARG A 221 -58.35 21.98 12.53
CA ARG A 221 -59.14 20.90 11.91
C ARG A 221 -60.61 20.85 12.34
N SER A 222 -61.05 21.82 13.14
CA SER A 222 -62.42 21.93 13.68
C SER A 222 -63.33 22.89 12.90
N SER A 223 -62.98 23.19 11.64
CA SER A 223 -63.81 23.97 10.72
C SER A 223 -63.92 23.25 9.38
N ASP A 224 -64.64 22.13 9.31
CA ASP A 224 -65.50 21.83 8.14
C ASP A 224 -66.27 20.49 8.28
N SER A 225 -67.50 20.54 7.78
CA SER A 225 -68.46 19.47 7.52
C SER A 225 -69.35 18.96 8.68
N SER A 226 -70.51 19.60 8.78
CA SER A 226 -71.76 19.05 9.30
C SER A 226 -72.42 18.08 8.30
N SER A 227 -73.31 17.24 8.87
CA SER A 227 -74.53 16.69 8.26
C SER A 227 -74.52 15.22 7.80
N ASP A 228 -75.20 14.43 8.64
CA ASP A 228 -76.24 13.44 8.31
C ASP A 228 -75.81 12.10 7.68
N GLU A 229 -76.01 10.98 8.40
CA GLU A 229 -77.33 10.32 8.47
C GLU A 229 -77.28 9.05 9.35
N GLU A 230 -78.29 8.93 10.19
CA GLU A 230 -78.57 7.82 11.10
C GLU A 230 -79.52 6.81 10.41
N LYS A 231 -79.11 5.53 10.28
CA LYS A 231 -80.02 4.37 10.37
C LYS A 231 -79.28 3.04 10.59
N THR A 232 -79.08 2.81 11.88
CA THR A 232 -79.11 1.60 12.70
C THR A 232 -79.51 0.23 12.09
N LYS A 233 -78.87 -0.79 12.68
CA LYS A 233 -79.24 -2.22 12.89
C LYS A 233 -78.71 -3.20 11.83
N GLN A 234 -78.14 -4.36 12.17
CA GLN A 234 -78.13 -5.13 13.42
C GLN A 234 -77.04 -6.21 13.40
N SER A 235 -76.46 -6.46 14.57
CA SER A 235 -75.82 -7.69 15.08
C SER A 235 -75.65 -8.90 14.14
N LYS A 236 -74.42 -9.43 14.07
CA LYS A 236 -74.01 -10.67 14.77
C LYS A 236 -72.58 -11.06 14.37
N PHE A 237 -71.80 -11.39 15.42
CA PHE A 237 -70.48 -12.03 15.46
C PHE A 237 -69.27 -11.21 15.01
#